data_AF-A0A954UBG0-F1
#
_entry.id   AF-A0A954UBG0-F1
#
_cell.length_a   1.000
_cell.length_b   1.000
_cell.length_c   1.000
_cell.angle_alpha   90.00
_cell.angle_beta   90.00
_cell.angle_gamma   90.00
#
_symmetry.space_group_name_H-M   'P 1'
#
loop_
_entity.id
_entity.type
_entity.pdbx_description
1 polymer ?
#
loop_
_entity_poly.entity_id
_entity_poly.type
_entity_poly.pdbx_seq_one_letter_code
_entity_poly.pdbx_strand_id
1 'polypeptide(L)'
;DVRQSRAILRSNQRHLLDVGRANGKLFLVMLSCGFDAEVVRRMHAIRTGHITRWSYAGPILTTMLGYRFPQLNISAVQQETPGAPQQEVLPSRAAWLFVFNVPRYAAGLEFCPQADPTDGLLDACTFQRSGLHHGLGYLARLWWGSHQRMRGFSHSLCQRLEIATPLDRQGKPLVVPFQIDGDPGGELPLVVEVLPKRLTLLVPPQ
;
A
#
# COMPACT_ATOMS: atom_id res chain seq x y z
N ASP A 1 14.36 -19.28 -10.78
CA ASP A 1 14.95 -20.40 -11.54
C ASP A 1 15.85 -19.82 -12.64
N VAL A 2 17.14 -20.18 -12.64
CA VAL A 2 18.15 -19.66 -13.59
C VAL A 2 17.81 -19.99 -15.05
N ARG A 3 17.10 -21.11 -15.30
CA ARG A 3 16.69 -21.50 -16.66
C ARG A 3 15.62 -20.56 -17.21
N GLN A 4 14.64 -20.18 -16.40
CA GLN A 4 13.60 -19.22 -16.78
C GLN A 4 14.19 -17.83 -17.03
N SER A 5 15.12 -17.36 -16.18
CA SER A 5 15.79 -16.06 -16.39
C SER A 5 16.53 -15.99 -17.72
N ARG A 6 17.17 -17.07 -18.17
CA ARG A 6 17.83 -17.13 -19.49
C ARG A 6 16.84 -17.09 -20.65
N ALA A 7 15.68 -17.73 -20.52
CA ALA A 7 14.63 -17.68 -21.54
C ALA A 7 14.06 -16.26 -21.70
N ILE A 8 13.86 -15.56 -20.58
CA ILE A 8 13.43 -14.15 -20.54
C ILE A 8 14.44 -13.23 -21.23
N LEU A 9 15.72 -13.38 -20.94
CA LEU A 9 16.76 -12.54 -21.56
C LEU A 9 16.85 -12.76 -23.08
N ARG A 10 16.59 -13.99 -23.55
CA ARG A 10 16.62 -14.34 -24.98
C ARG A 10 15.39 -13.86 -25.74
N SER A 11 14.21 -13.82 -25.11
CA SER A 11 13.00 -13.33 -25.78
C SER A 11 13.05 -11.81 -26.03
N ASN A 12 13.75 -11.07 -25.17
CA ASN A 12 13.81 -9.59 -25.19
C ASN A 12 12.42 -8.93 -25.25
N GLN A 13 11.38 -9.62 -24.77
CA GLN A 13 10.05 -9.05 -24.62
C GLN A 13 10.08 -8.06 -23.46
N ARG A 14 9.63 -6.84 -23.73
CA ARG A 14 9.68 -5.71 -22.81
C ARG A 14 8.28 -5.26 -22.46
N HIS A 15 7.96 -5.24 -21.18
CA HIS A 15 6.75 -4.60 -20.68
C HIS A 15 7.13 -3.34 -19.91
N LEU A 16 6.47 -2.24 -20.26
CA LEU A 16 6.60 -0.99 -19.53
C LEU A 16 5.60 -1.00 -18.39
N LEU A 17 6.09 -0.77 -17.18
CA LEU A 17 5.30 -0.64 -15.98
C LEU A 17 5.41 0.75 -15.39
N ASP A 18 4.32 1.17 -14.78
CA ASP A 18 4.23 2.33 -13.94
C ASP A 18 4.95 2.07 -12.62
N VAL A 19 5.42 3.15 -12.01
CA VAL A 19 6.14 3.12 -10.74
C VAL A 19 5.54 4.15 -9.81
N GLY A 20 5.25 3.75 -8.58
CA GLY A 20 4.85 4.68 -7.54
C GLY A 20 6.05 5.46 -6.99
N ARG A 21 5.83 6.72 -6.63
CA ARG A 21 6.82 7.59 -5.99
C ARG A 21 6.25 8.17 -4.70
N ALA A 22 6.91 7.90 -3.59
CA ALA A 22 6.58 8.37 -2.24
C ALA A 22 7.68 9.29 -1.72
N ASN A 23 7.43 10.61 -1.65
CA ASN A 23 8.44 11.63 -1.26
C ASN A 23 9.81 11.44 -1.97
N GLY A 24 9.80 11.11 -3.26
CA GLY A 24 11.01 10.86 -4.06
C GLY A 24 11.55 9.42 -4.03
N LYS A 25 11.09 8.56 -3.11
CA LYS A 25 11.43 7.13 -3.09
C LYS A 25 10.50 6.35 -4.01
N LEU A 26 11.03 5.40 -4.77
CA LEU A 26 10.23 4.58 -5.69
C LEU A 26 9.69 3.33 -5.00
N PHE A 27 8.49 2.92 -5.38
CA PHE A 27 7.90 1.62 -5.01
C PHE A 27 7.22 1.00 -6.23
N LEU A 28 7.25 -0.32 -6.32
CA LEU A 28 6.73 -1.10 -7.45
C LEU A 28 5.45 -1.83 -7.12
N VAL A 29 5.28 -2.22 -5.85
CA VAL A 29 4.21 -3.11 -5.44
C VAL A 29 3.16 -2.32 -4.68
N MET A 30 3.53 -1.75 -3.54
CA MET A 30 2.57 -1.10 -2.66
C MET A 30 3.23 -0.20 -1.60
N LEU A 31 2.40 0.63 -0.98
CA LEU A 31 2.73 1.44 0.18
C LEU A 31 1.58 1.41 1.20
N SER A 32 1.90 1.42 2.50
CA SER A 32 0.90 1.65 3.56
C SER A 32 1.35 2.73 4.54
N CYS A 33 0.37 3.36 5.19
CA CYS A 33 0.60 4.32 6.26
C CYS A 33 0.01 3.80 7.58
N GLY A 34 0.75 3.96 8.67
CA GLY A 34 0.27 3.71 10.01
C GLY A 34 0.69 2.37 10.61
N PHE A 35 -0.27 1.53 11.03
CA PHE A 35 0.02 0.34 11.85
C PHE A 35 0.96 -0.66 11.15
N ASP A 36 0.67 -1.00 9.88
CA ASP A 36 1.48 -1.94 9.09
C ASP A 36 2.90 -1.41 8.91
N ALA A 37 3.04 -0.12 8.60
CA ALA A 37 4.34 0.54 8.52
C ALA A 37 5.10 0.59 9.86
N GLU A 38 4.40 0.73 11.00
CA GLU A 38 5.02 0.66 12.32
C GLU A 38 5.53 -0.76 12.63
N VAL A 39 4.80 -1.80 12.22
CA VAL A 39 5.27 -3.19 12.31
C VAL A 39 6.54 -3.36 11.47
N VAL A 40 6.54 -2.89 10.21
CA VAL A 40 7.71 -2.93 9.31
C VAL A 40 8.90 -2.17 9.91
N ARG A 41 8.69 -0.96 10.44
CA ARG A 41 9.74 -0.15 11.08
C ARG A 41 10.39 -0.88 12.26
N ARG A 42 9.58 -1.49 13.14
CA ARG A 42 10.08 -2.26 14.28
C ARG A 42 10.80 -3.53 13.84
N MET A 43 10.22 -4.26 12.88
CA MET A 43 10.84 -5.44 12.27
C MET A 43 12.23 -5.14 11.74
N HIS A 44 12.35 -4.05 10.97
CA HIS A 44 13.60 -3.62 10.39
C HIS A 44 14.64 -3.27 11.46
N ALA A 45 14.22 -2.62 12.55
CA ALA A 45 15.12 -2.23 13.64
C ALA A 45 15.70 -3.42 14.43
N ILE A 46 14.95 -4.53 14.55
CA ILE A 46 15.41 -5.73 15.27
C ILE A 46 16.06 -6.78 14.34
N ARG A 47 16.08 -6.52 13.03
CA ARG A 47 16.52 -7.50 12.05
C ARG A 47 18.03 -7.68 12.07
N THR A 48 18.47 -8.93 12.24
CA THR A 48 19.88 -9.32 12.16
C THR A 48 20.20 -10.24 10.98
N GLY A 49 19.20 -10.63 10.16
CA GLY A 49 19.38 -11.55 9.03
C GLY A 49 18.16 -11.72 8.12
N HIS A 50 18.06 -12.87 7.43
CA HIS A 50 16.95 -13.21 6.53
C HIS A 50 15.61 -13.22 7.25
N ILE A 51 14.59 -12.61 6.64
CA ILE A 51 13.24 -12.51 7.20
C ILE A 51 12.44 -13.74 6.76
N THR A 52 11.79 -14.40 7.71
CA THR A 52 10.78 -15.44 7.44
C THR A 52 9.41 -14.94 7.86
N ARG A 53 8.33 -15.60 7.43
CA ARG A 53 6.96 -15.20 7.80
C ARG A 53 6.73 -15.12 9.32
N TRP A 54 7.42 -15.96 10.09
CA TRP A 54 7.35 -15.97 11.56
C TRP A 54 8.09 -14.83 12.23
N SER A 55 9.08 -14.23 11.55
CA SER A 55 9.81 -13.06 12.05
C SER A 55 8.86 -11.90 12.36
N TYR A 56 7.73 -11.81 11.65
CA TYR A 56 6.69 -10.79 11.85
C TYR A 56 5.84 -10.97 13.11
N ALA A 57 5.74 -12.17 13.68
CA ALA A 57 4.80 -12.44 14.78
C ALA A 57 5.09 -11.59 16.05
N GLY A 58 6.36 -11.47 16.45
CA GLY A 58 6.76 -10.68 17.63
C GLY A 58 6.52 -9.17 17.47
N PRO A 59 7.00 -8.55 16.38
CA PRO A 59 6.74 -7.13 16.11
C PRO A 59 5.27 -6.80 15.90
N ILE A 60 4.50 -7.71 15.31
CA ILE A 60 3.04 -7.57 15.24
C ILE A 60 2.47 -7.48 16.68
N LEU A 61 2.77 -8.44 17.55
CA LEU A 61 2.27 -8.47 18.94
C LEU A 61 2.65 -7.22 19.75
N THR A 62 3.90 -6.75 19.64
CA THR A 62 4.33 -5.53 20.35
C THR A 62 3.69 -4.26 19.80
N THR A 63 3.42 -4.19 18.49
CA THR A 63 2.75 -3.05 17.87
C THR A 63 1.27 -3.01 18.22
N MET A 64 0.63 -4.19 18.28
CA MET A 64 -0.75 -4.38 18.69
C MET A 64 -1.05 -3.76 20.07
N LEU A 65 -0.10 -3.82 21.01
CA LEU A 65 -0.31 -3.33 22.38
C LEU A 65 -0.20 -1.80 22.54
N GLY A 66 0.45 -1.10 21.61
CA GLY A 66 0.78 0.32 21.78
C GLY A 66 0.28 1.26 20.69
N TYR A 67 -0.13 0.72 19.53
CA TYR A 67 -0.51 1.56 18.40
C TYR A 67 -1.94 2.10 18.55
N ARG A 68 -2.08 3.43 18.42
CA ARG A 68 -3.34 4.14 18.71
C ARG A 68 -4.25 4.35 17.49
N PHE A 69 -3.83 3.91 16.30
CA PHE A 69 -4.62 4.04 15.06
C PHE A 69 -5.12 5.47 14.79
N PRO A 70 -4.21 6.44 14.63
CA PRO A 70 -4.59 7.82 14.36
C PRO A 70 -5.37 7.91 13.04
N GLN A 71 -6.28 8.88 12.97
CA GLN A 71 -7.01 9.19 11.74
C GLN A 71 -6.10 10.00 10.82
N LEU A 72 -5.68 9.39 9.71
CA LEU A 72 -4.90 10.01 8.65
C LEU A 72 -5.75 11.06 7.95
N ASN A 73 -5.17 12.19 7.56
CA ASN A 73 -5.83 13.19 6.72
C ASN A 73 -5.39 12.97 5.28
N ILE A 74 -6.33 12.65 4.39
CA ILE A 74 -6.07 12.17 3.03
C ILE A 74 -6.73 13.13 2.03
N SER A 75 -5.97 13.52 1.01
CA SER A 75 -6.48 14.25 -0.15
C SER A 75 -5.96 13.61 -1.42
N ALA A 76 -6.89 13.17 -2.28
CA ALA A 76 -6.57 12.52 -3.55
C ALA A 76 -6.95 13.44 -4.71
N VAL A 77 -6.10 13.51 -5.73
CA VAL A 77 -6.49 14.01 -7.04
C VAL A 77 -7.08 12.82 -7.81
N GLN A 78 -8.41 12.81 -7.88
CA GLN A 78 -9.16 11.76 -8.56
C GLN A 78 -9.23 12.05 -10.06
N GLN A 79 -9.22 11.00 -10.85
CA GLN A 79 -9.51 11.11 -12.28
C GLN A 79 -10.99 10.84 -12.51
N GLU A 80 -11.69 11.84 -13.06
CA GLU A 80 -12.99 11.59 -13.66
C GLU A 80 -12.76 10.83 -14.98
N THR A 81 -13.14 9.57 -15.02
CA THR A 81 -13.11 8.79 -16.26
C THR A 81 -14.48 8.91 -16.92
N PRO A 82 -14.60 9.60 -18.09
CA PRO A 82 -15.89 9.79 -18.74
C PRO A 82 -16.54 8.45 -19.09
N GLY A 83 -17.77 8.24 -18.62
CA GLY A 83 -18.53 7.00 -18.86
C GLY A 83 -18.16 5.82 -17.95
N ALA A 84 -17.19 5.97 -17.05
CA ALA A 84 -16.98 4.99 -15.98
C ALA A 84 -18.05 5.15 -14.90
N PRO A 85 -18.41 4.07 -14.17
CA PRO A 85 -19.16 4.20 -12.93
C PRO A 85 -18.49 5.23 -12.02
N GLN A 86 -19.27 6.03 -11.29
CA GLN A 86 -18.72 6.93 -10.26
C GLN A 86 -17.79 6.12 -9.35
N GLN A 87 -16.49 6.38 -9.44
CA GLN A 87 -15.53 5.80 -8.52
C GLN A 87 -15.81 6.37 -7.13
N GLU A 88 -15.68 5.52 -6.11
CA GLU A 88 -15.85 5.99 -4.74
C GLU A 88 -14.77 7.02 -4.43
N VAL A 89 -15.22 8.16 -3.91
CA VAL A 89 -14.33 9.23 -3.44
C VAL A 89 -13.69 8.74 -2.14
N LEU A 90 -12.35 8.78 -2.05
CA LEU A 90 -11.71 8.46 -0.77
C LEU A 90 -12.19 9.42 0.33
N PRO A 91 -12.48 8.91 1.53
CA PRO A 91 -12.79 9.77 2.65
C PRO A 91 -11.58 10.64 2.99
N SER A 92 -11.84 11.87 3.42
CA SER A 92 -10.79 12.79 3.88
C SER A 92 -10.07 12.31 5.14
N ARG A 93 -10.66 11.33 5.86
CA ARG A 93 -10.07 10.69 7.02
C ARG A 93 -10.24 9.19 7.02
N ALA A 94 -9.15 8.48 7.34
CA ALA A 94 -9.17 7.03 7.53
C ALA A 94 -8.14 6.59 8.57
N ALA A 95 -8.38 5.47 9.24
CA ALA A 95 -7.42 4.88 10.18
C ALA A 95 -6.33 4.05 9.50
N TRP A 96 -6.61 3.60 8.27
CA TRP A 96 -5.72 2.78 7.47
C TRP A 96 -5.75 3.27 6.02
N LEU A 97 -4.57 3.31 5.42
CA LEU A 97 -4.40 3.62 4.01
C LEU A 97 -3.38 2.65 3.42
N PHE A 98 -3.76 2.08 2.28
CA PHE A 98 -2.92 1.27 1.42
C PHE A 98 -3.00 1.82 0.00
N VAL A 99 -1.89 1.81 -0.71
CA VAL A 99 -1.78 2.21 -2.10
C VAL A 99 -1.11 1.06 -2.85
N PHE A 100 -1.72 0.61 -3.94
CA PHE A 100 -1.23 -0.52 -4.73
C PHE A 100 -0.97 -0.09 -6.17
N ASN A 101 0.10 -0.66 -6.75
CA ASN A 101 0.42 -0.56 -8.17
C ASN A 101 0.21 -1.91 -8.89
N VAL A 102 0.25 -3.02 -8.15
CA VAL A 102 0.05 -4.38 -8.69
C VAL A 102 -1.04 -5.11 -7.91
N PRO A 103 -1.73 -6.08 -8.52
CA PRO A 103 -2.95 -6.65 -7.94
C PRO A 103 -2.74 -7.56 -6.73
N ARG A 104 -1.50 -8.05 -6.53
CA ARG A 104 -1.17 -9.05 -5.51
C ARG A 104 -0.02 -8.60 -4.63
N TYR A 105 -0.20 -8.77 -3.32
CA TYR A 105 0.82 -8.50 -2.30
C TYR A 105 0.77 -9.58 -1.21
N ALA A 106 1.88 -9.80 -0.50
CA ALA A 106 1.99 -10.66 0.69
C ALA A 106 1.29 -12.04 0.62
N ALA A 107 2.04 -13.11 0.34
CA ALA A 107 1.53 -14.49 0.28
C ALA A 107 0.35 -14.71 -0.70
N GLY A 108 0.18 -13.83 -1.69
CA GLY A 108 -0.84 -13.95 -2.73
C GLY A 108 -2.18 -13.29 -2.39
N LEU A 109 -2.22 -12.41 -1.39
CA LEU A 109 -3.44 -11.67 -1.05
C LEU A 109 -3.75 -10.62 -2.12
N GLU A 110 -5.01 -10.63 -2.55
CA GLU A 110 -5.56 -9.73 -3.56
C GLU A 110 -6.28 -8.55 -2.88
N PHE A 111 -5.51 -7.56 -2.44
CA PHE A 111 -6.07 -6.35 -1.82
C PHE A 111 -6.90 -5.56 -2.81
N CYS A 112 -6.34 -5.25 -3.96
CA CYS A 112 -6.99 -4.49 -5.00
C CYS A 112 -6.76 -5.30 -6.31
N PRO A 113 -7.50 -6.42 -6.53
CA PRO A 113 -7.28 -7.39 -7.62
C PRO A 113 -7.40 -6.77 -9.02
N GLN A 114 -8.09 -5.65 -9.11
CA GLN A 114 -8.26 -4.86 -10.33
C GLN A 114 -7.06 -3.97 -10.67
N ALA A 115 -6.04 -3.89 -9.81
CA ALA A 115 -4.91 -2.97 -10.04
C ALA A 115 -4.14 -3.35 -11.30
N ASP A 116 -3.89 -2.34 -12.15
CA ASP A 116 -3.17 -2.47 -13.40
C ASP A 116 -1.90 -1.61 -13.35
N PRO A 117 -0.70 -2.22 -13.35
CA PRO A 117 0.56 -1.47 -13.31
C PRO A 117 0.90 -0.75 -14.61
N THR A 118 -0.05 -0.54 -15.53
CA THR A 118 0.18 0.06 -16.86
C THR A 118 -0.83 1.14 -17.25
N ASP A 119 -1.82 1.41 -16.40
CA ASP A 119 -2.93 2.34 -16.68
C ASP A 119 -2.61 3.81 -16.31
N GLY A 120 -1.44 4.05 -15.73
CA GLY A 120 -0.99 5.35 -15.25
C GLY A 120 -1.67 5.80 -13.97
N LEU A 121 -2.22 4.88 -13.16
CA LEU A 121 -2.95 5.15 -11.93
C LEU A 121 -2.42 4.29 -10.77
N LEU A 122 -2.84 4.64 -9.55
CA LEU A 122 -2.62 3.86 -8.35
C LEU A 122 -3.96 3.57 -7.67
N ASP A 123 -4.11 2.34 -7.18
CA ASP A 123 -5.25 1.90 -6.39
C ASP A 123 -5.07 2.28 -4.93
N ALA A 124 -5.78 3.31 -4.49
CA ALA A 124 -5.82 3.70 -3.09
C ALA A 124 -7.01 3.04 -2.40
N CYS A 125 -6.73 2.30 -1.33
CA CYS A 125 -7.68 1.49 -0.58
C CYS A 125 -7.61 1.94 0.90
N THR A 126 -8.73 2.39 1.48
CA THR A 126 -8.78 2.93 2.86
C THR A 126 -9.72 2.15 3.76
N PHE A 127 -9.44 2.17 5.06
CA PHE A 127 -10.37 1.70 6.09
C PHE A 127 -10.57 2.76 7.16
N GLN A 128 -11.81 3.16 7.39
CA GLN A 128 -12.14 4.26 8.29
C GLN A 128 -12.03 3.91 9.78
N ARG A 129 -12.28 2.64 10.15
CA ARG A 129 -12.37 2.25 11.56
C ARG A 129 -11.00 2.00 12.18
N SER A 130 -10.74 2.70 13.28
CA SER A 130 -9.54 2.56 14.10
C SER A 130 -9.56 1.29 14.95
N GLY A 131 -8.42 0.61 15.08
CA GLY A 131 -8.24 -0.47 16.04
C GLY A 131 -7.90 -1.81 15.42
N LEU A 132 -7.23 -2.63 16.20
CA LEU A 132 -6.70 -3.91 15.75
C LEU A 132 -7.79 -4.93 15.39
N HIS A 133 -8.87 -5.00 16.16
CA HIS A 133 -9.97 -5.94 15.92
C HIS A 133 -10.64 -5.67 14.57
N HIS A 134 -10.75 -4.40 14.17
CA HIS A 134 -11.19 -4.03 12.83
C HIS A 134 -10.16 -4.45 11.78
N GLY A 135 -8.87 -4.21 12.01
CA GLY A 135 -7.77 -4.69 11.15
C GLY A 135 -7.77 -6.21 10.93
N LEU A 136 -7.97 -7.00 11.99
CA LEU A 136 -8.07 -8.46 11.90
C LEU A 136 -9.33 -8.90 11.14
N GLY A 137 -10.46 -8.23 11.38
CA GLY A 137 -11.68 -8.46 10.60
C GLY A 137 -11.49 -8.15 9.11
N TYR A 138 -10.72 -7.11 8.80
CA TYR A 138 -10.37 -6.75 7.42
C TYR A 138 -9.48 -7.80 6.78
N LEU A 139 -8.42 -8.25 7.46
CA LEU A 139 -7.54 -9.31 6.97
C LEU A 139 -8.30 -10.62 6.74
N ALA A 140 -9.19 -10.99 7.66
CA ALA A 140 -10.08 -12.13 7.49
C ALA A 140 -10.92 -11.98 6.22
N ARG A 141 -11.64 -10.86 6.08
CA ARG A 141 -12.53 -10.62 4.93
C ARG A 141 -11.80 -10.55 3.60
N LEU A 142 -10.57 -10.03 3.61
CA LEU A 142 -9.65 -10.04 2.49
C LEU A 142 -9.29 -11.46 2.07
N TRP A 143 -9.02 -12.35 3.03
CA TRP A 143 -8.78 -13.77 2.78
C TRP A 143 -9.96 -14.45 2.06
N TRP A 144 -11.19 -14.00 2.35
CA TRP A 144 -12.41 -14.44 1.68
C TRP A 144 -12.80 -13.61 0.44
N GLY A 145 -11.98 -12.66 0.00
CA GLY A 145 -12.28 -11.80 -1.15
C GLY A 145 -13.55 -10.94 -0.99
N SER A 146 -13.94 -10.62 0.25
CA SER A 146 -15.19 -9.90 0.56
C SER A 146 -14.98 -8.56 1.25
N HIS A 147 -13.73 -8.12 1.41
CA HIS A 147 -13.39 -6.86 2.08
C HIS A 147 -13.95 -5.63 1.36
N GLN A 148 -14.02 -5.65 0.03
CA GLN A 148 -14.56 -4.53 -0.74
C GLN A 148 -16.05 -4.23 -0.44
N ARG A 149 -16.78 -5.19 0.13
CA ARG A 149 -18.20 -5.04 0.52
C ARG A 149 -18.38 -4.57 1.97
N MET A 150 -17.29 -4.30 2.70
CA MET A 150 -17.36 -3.92 4.10
C MET A 150 -17.70 -2.44 4.28
N ARG A 151 -18.52 -2.14 5.28
CA ARG A 151 -18.76 -0.75 5.68
C ARG A 151 -17.47 -0.09 6.14
N GLY A 152 -17.16 1.07 5.56
CA GLY A 152 -15.98 1.86 5.86
C GLY A 152 -14.72 1.42 5.14
N PHE A 153 -14.82 0.48 4.19
CA PHE A 153 -13.86 0.35 3.10
C PHE A 153 -14.19 1.38 2.03
N SER A 154 -13.18 2.01 1.45
CA SER A 154 -13.33 2.83 0.25
C SER A 154 -12.14 2.61 -0.66
N HIS A 155 -12.40 2.58 -1.96
CA HIS A 155 -11.39 2.39 -3.00
C HIS A 155 -11.52 3.48 -4.07
N SER A 156 -10.40 3.99 -4.54
CA SER A 156 -10.36 5.01 -5.59
C SER A 156 -9.08 4.89 -6.40
N LEU A 157 -9.15 5.22 -7.69
CA LEU A 157 -7.96 5.39 -8.52
C LEU A 157 -7.46 6.82 -8.40
N CYS A 158 -6.15 6.98 -8.27
CA CYS A 158 -5.54 8.31 -8.16
C CYS A 158 -4.18 8.37 -8.85
N GLN A 159 -3.87 9.54 -9.43
CA GLN A 159 -2.53 9.84 -9.94
C GLN A 159 -1.63 10.43 -8.85
N ARG A 160 -2.26 11.13 -7.90
CA ARG A 160 -1.59 11.80 -6.79
C ARG A 160 -2.43 11.71 -5.52
N LEU A 161 -1.76 11.39 -4.42
CA LEU A 161 -2.33 11.31 -3.08
C LEU A 161 -1.44 12.09 -2.12
N GLU A 162 -2.04 12.92 -1.28
CA GLU A 162 -1.34 13.64 -0.22
C GLU A 162 -1.90 13.21 1.13
N ILE A 163 -1.00 12.93 2.07
CA ILE A 163 -1.32 12.49 3.41
C ILE A 163 -0.64 13.44 4.38
N ALA A 164 -1.45 14.24 5.07
CA ALA A 164 -0.93 15.19 6.06
C ALA A 164 -0.70 14.52 7.41
N THR A 165 0.27 15.05 8.17
CA THR A 165 0.55 14.59 9.53
C THR A 165 -0.65 14.83 10.44
N PRO A 166 -1.24 13.79 11.05
CA PRO A 166 -2.34 13.97 11.97
C PRO A 166 -1.86 14.61 13.27
N LEU A 167 -2.76 15.33 13.93
CA LEU A 167 -2.50 15.95 15.23
C LEU A 167 -3.16 15.12 16.34
N ASP A 168 -2.56 15.11 17.52
CA ASP A 168 -3.18 14.57 18.72
C ASP A 168 -4.25 15.51 19.30
N ARG A 169 -4.86 15.11 20.42
CA ARG A 169 -5.91 15.91 21.09
C ARG A 169 -5.44 17.28 21.58
N GLN A 170 -4.13 17.48 21.70
CA GLN A 170 -3.49 18.71 22.15
C GLN A 170 -2.96 19.54 20.98
N GLY A 171 -3.22 19.11 19.73
CA GLY A 171 -2.75 19.78 18.53
C GLY A 171 -1.29 19.49 18.19
N LYS A 172 -0.64 18.52 18.85
CA LYS A 172 0.76 18.16 18.55
C LYS A 172 0.84 17.18 17.38
N PRO A 173 1.78 17.36 16.44
CA PRO A 173 1.99 16.40 15.35
C PRO A 173 2.30 14.99 15.86
N LEU A 174 1.59 14.01 15.33
CA LEU A 174 1.83 12.60 15.60
C LEU A 174 2.87 12.03 14.64
N VAL A 175 3.76 11.21 15.18
CA VAL A 175 4.66 10.40 14.36
C VAL A 175 3.88 9.22 13.78
N VAL A 176 3.75 9.21 12.45
CA VAL A 176 3.07 8.14 11.71
C VAL A 176 4.02 7.65 10.63
N PRO A 177 4.53 6.41 10.73
CA PRO A 177 5.41 5.86 9.70
C PRO A 177 4.61 5.45 8.46
N PHE A 178 5.31 5.40 7.33
CA PHE A 178 4.86 4.72 6.12
C PHE A 178 5.91 3.72 5.66
N GLN A 179 5.47 2.72 4.90
CA GLN A 179 6.33 1.71 4.30
C GLN A 179 6.14 1.66 2.78
N ILE A 180 7.18 1.23 2.08
CA ILE A 180 7.21 1.01 0.63
C ILE A 180 7.71 -0.40 0.38
N ASP A 181 6.96 -1.21 -0.36
CA ASP A 181 7.33 -2.58 -0.75
C ASP A 181 7.82 -3.49 0.41
N GLY A 182 7.36 -3.24 1.64
CA GLY A 182 7.76 -3.97 2.84
C GLY A 182 8.99 -3.42 3.57
N ASP A 183 9.54 -2.29 3.12
CA ASP A 183 10.65 -1.57 3.76
C ASP A 183 10.22 -0.24 4.39
N PRO A 184 10.90 0.25 5.46
CA PRO A 184 10.58 1.55 6.05
C PRO A 184 10.75 2.71 5.06
N GLY A 185 9.65 3.41 4.77
CA GLY A 185 9.62 4.53 3.84
C GLY A 185 9.93 5.88 4.49
N GLY A 186 9.63 6.04 5.77
CA GLY A 186 9.81 7.28 6.53
C GLY A 186 8.59 7.58 7.39
N GLU A 187 8.29 8.86 7.59
CA GLU A 187 7.16 9.35 8.38
C GLU A 187 6.36 10.40 7.59
N LEU A 188 5.10 10.63 7.98
CA LEU A 188 4.26 11.69 7.41
C LEU A 188 4.83 13.10 7.69
N PRO A 189 4.61 14.09 6.80
CA PRO A 189 3.68 14.08 5.67
C PRO A 189 4.21 13.32 4.46
N LEU A 190 3.29 12.86 3.61
CA LEU A 190 3.61 12.04 2.45
C LEU A 190 2.87 12.51 1.20
N VAL A 191 3.61 12.64 0.11
CA VAL A 191 3.09 12.81 -1.24
C VAL A 191 3.40 11.54 -2.03
N VAL A 192 2.36 10.94 -2.58
CA VAL A 192 2.41 9.75 -3.44
C VAL A 192 1.99 10.14 -4.84
N GLU A 193 2.76 9.72 -5.84
CA GLU A 193 2.51 9.99 -7.25
C GLU A 193 2.81 8.76 -8.10
N VAL A 194 2.08 8.59 -9.19
CA VAL A 194 2.39 7.60 -10.22
C VAL A 194 3.36 8.18 -11.24
N LEU A 195 4.32 7.37 -11.69
CA LEU A 195 5.21 7.66 -12.80
C LEU A 195 4.91 6.68 -13.94
N PRO A 196 4.12 7.09 -14.94
CA PRO A 196 3.71 6.18 -16.00
C PRO A 196 4.89 5.66 -16.82
N LYS A 197 4.87 4.36 -17.14
CA LYS A 197 5.82 3.65 -18.03
C LYS A 197 7.29 3.88 -17.65
N ARG A 198 7.56 4.04 -16.35
CA ARG A 198 8.87 4.43 -15.81
C ARG A 198 9.86 3.29 -15.75
N LEU A 199 9.39 2.05 -15.58
CA LEU A 199 10.21 0.84 -15.48
C LEU A 199 10.00 -0.06 -16.70
N THR A 200 11.08 -0.58 -17.26
CA THR A 200 11.03 -1.61 -18.30
C THR A 200 11.39 -2.96 -17.67
N LEU A 201 10.46 -3.90 -17.67
CA LEU A 201 10.70 -5.28 -17.28
C LEU A 201 10.90 -6.17 -18.51
N LEU A 202 11.83 -7.11 -18.39
CA LEU A 202 11.94 -8.22 -19.32
C LEU A 202 11.04 -9.36 -18.85
N VAL A 203 10.18 -9.84 -19.74
CA VAL A 203 9.16 -10.86 -19.43
C VAL A 203 9.38 -12.11 -20.28
N PRO A 204 8.96 -13.29 -19.79
CA PRO A 204 9.03 -14.52 -20.58
C PRO A 204 8.04 -14.43 -21.76
N PRO A 205 8.32 -15.15 -22.86
CA PRO A 205 7.35 -15.29 -23.93
C PRO A 205 6.05 -15.93 -23.40
N GLN A 206 4.90 -15.42 -23.85
CA GLN A 206 3.58 -15.96 -23.53
C GLN A 206 3.37 -17.36 -24.13
#